data_AF-A0A659UNE3-F1
#
_entry.id   AF-A0A659UNE3-F1
#
_cell.length_a   1.000
_cell.length_b   1.000
_cell.length_c   1.000
_cell.angle_alpha   90.00
_cell.angle_beta   90.00
_cell.angle_gamma   90.00
#
_symmetry.space_group_name_H-M   'P 1'
#
loop_
_entity.id
_entity.type
_entity.pdbx_description
1 polymer ?
#
loop_
_entity_poly.entity_id
_entity_poly.type
_entity_poly.pdbx_seq_one_letter_code
_entity_poly.pdbx_strand_id
1 'polypeptide(L)'
;WIEATRTGTHGPDFSASLPDGSYRNQFWIENSRSRALMCRGVFGQLIHIDWNTGMVVVKLSTYPDFSNMAYSVATLKAVHAIAAALA
;
A
#
# COMPACT_ATOMS: atom_id res chain seq x y z
N TRP A 1 15.41 -0.35 12.39
CA TRP A 1 13.97 -0.12 12.62
C TRP A 1 13.15 -0.29 11.33
N ILE A 2 13.57 0.24 10.17
CA ILE A 2 12.88 0.07 8.88
C ILE A 2 12.64 -1.41 8.55
N GLU A 3 13.70 -2.23 8.57
CA GLU A 3 13.58 -3.65 8.25
C GLU A 3 12.61 -4.37 9.20
N ALA A 4 12.68 -4.03 10.50
CA ALA A 4 11.76 -4.55 11.50
C ALA A 4 10.31 -4.06 11.31
N THR A 5 10.07 -2.93 10.65
CA THR A 5 8.72 -2.47 10.28
C THR A 5 8.20 -3.21 9.05
N ARG A 6 9.09 -3.58 8.12
CA ARG A 6 8.77 -4.35 6.90
C ARG A 6 8.50 -5.84 7.18
N THR A 7 8.58 -6.30 8.42
CA THR A 7 8.21 -7.67 8.82
C THR A 7 6.81 -7.68 9.44
N GLY A 8 6.04 -8.72 9.16
CA GLY A 8 4.67 -8.83 9.63
C GLY A 8 4.16 -10.26 9.53
N THR A 9 3.07 -10.56 10.25
CA THR A 9 2.35 -11.82 10.06
C THR A 9 1.44 -11.64 8.86
N HIS A 10 1.75 -12.37 7.80
CA HIS A 10 0.96 -12.39 6.57
C HIS A 10 0.04 -13.62 6.58
N GLY A 11 -1.14 -13.49 5.99
CA GLY A 11 -2.09 -14.57 5.84
C GLY A 11 -3.15 -14.19 4.80
N PRO A 12 -3.87 -15.19 4.25
CA PRO A 12 -5.00 -14.90 3.38
C PRO A 12 -6.05 -14.07 4.14
N ASP A 13 -6.75 -13.22 3.41
CA ASP A 13 -7.92 -12.46 3.88
C ASP A 13 -7.65 -11.35 4.91
N PHE A 14 -6.44 -10.79 4.96
CA PHE A 14 -6.16 -9.68 5.87
C PHE A 14 -7.10 -8.47 5.65
N SER A 15 -7.37 -8.11 4.39
CA SER A 15 -8.52 -7.28 4.00
C SER A 15 -8.83 -7.45 2.52
N ALA A 16 -10.05 -7.11 2.09
CA ALA A 16 -10.42 -7.15 0.67
C ALA A 16 -9.53 -6.27 -0.23
N SER A 17 -8.97 -5.17 0.29
CA SER A 17 -8.04 -4.31 -0.47
C SER A 17 -6.58 -4.75 -0.41
N LEU A 18 -6.21 -5.59 0.57
CA LEU A 18 -4.86 -6.06 0.86
C LEU A 18 -4.94 -7.50 1.38
N PRO A 19 -5.20 -8.48 0.51
CA PRO A 19 -5.52 -9.84 0.95
C PRO A 19 -4.35 -10.54 1.65
N ASP A 20 -3.10 -10.23 1.26
CA ASP A 20 -1.86 -10.74 1.88
C ASP A 20 -1.19 -9.67 2.77
N GLY A 21 -1.94 -8.66 3.21
CA GLY A 21 -1.39 -7.53 3.94
C GLY A 21 -0.95 -7.88 5.37
N SER A 22 -0.26 -6.94 6.00
CA SER A 22 0.01 -6.93 7.45
C SER A 22 0.02 -5.48 7.95
N TYR A 23 0.07 -5.27 9.27
CA TYR A 23 0.22 -3.95 9.87
C TYR A 23 1.27 -3.97 10.98
N ARG A 24 2.19 -3.00 10.98
CA ARG A 24 3.23 -2.87 12.02
C ARG A 24 3.74 -1.44 12.10
N ASN A 25 3.97 -0.94 13.32
CA ASN A 25 4.57 0.38 13.58
C ASN A 25 3.90 1.53 12.82
N GLN A 26 2.56 1.50 12.73
CA GLN A 26 1.76 2.49 12.00
C GLN A 26 1.88 2.46 10.45
N PHE A 27 2.43 1.37 9.90
CA PHE A 27 2.44 1.12 8.46
C PHE A 27 1.62 -0.11 8.11
N TRP A 28 0.88 0.00 7.01
CA TRP A 28 0.38 -1.15 6.29
C TRP A 28 1.55 -1.75 5.47
N ILE A 29 1.69 -3.07 5.51
CA ILE A 29 2.63 -3.82 4.69
C ILE A 29 1.79 -4.48 3.59
N GLU A 30 2.13 -4.22 2.33
CA GLU A 30 1.25 -4.57 1.21
C GLU A 30 1.06 -6.08 1.03
N ASN A 31 2.17 -6.81 1.02
CA ASN A 31 2.20 -8.26 0.89
C ASN A 31 3.53 -8.84 1.38
N SER A 32 3.60 -10.16 1.52
CA SER A 32 4.77 -10.90 2.01
C SER A 32 5.99 -10.83 1.07
N ARG A 33 5.79 -10.52 -0.22
CA ARG A 33 6.83 -10.52 -1.26
C ARG A 33 7.51 -9.17 -1.44
N SER A 34 6.76 -8.12 -1.77
CA SER A 34 7.31 -6.76 -1.93
C SER A 34 7.69 -6.17 -0.57
N ARG A 35 6.90 -6.51 0.46
CA ARG A 35 6.97 -5.91 1.79
C ARG A 35 6.91 -4.37 1.72
N ALA A 36 6.30 -3.83 0.67
CA ALA A 36 6.14 -2.39 0.46
C ALA A 36 5.37 -1.79 1.64
N LEU A 37 5.82 -0.62 2.09
CA LEU A 37 5.19 0.07 3.22
C LEU A 37 4.20 1.10 2.70
N MET A 38 3.07 1.23 3.39
CA MET A 38 2.02 2.19 3.05
C MET A 38 1.47 2.91 4.27
N CYS A 39 1.25 4.20 4.11
CA CYS A 39 0.37 4.99 4.97
C CYS A 39 -0.91 5.27 4.21
N ARG A 40 -2.04 4.85 4.75
CA ARG A 40 -3.36 5.05 4.14
C ARG A 40 -4.15 6.05 4.97
N GLY A 41 -4.72 7.05 4.31
CA GLY A 41 -5.61 8.02 4.92
C GLY A 41 -7.01 7.97 4.32
N VAL A 42 -7.98 8.43 5.10
CA VAL A 42 -9.36 8.63 4.65
C VAL A 42 -9.42 9.62 3.50
N PHE A 43 -10.50 9.59 2.73
CA PHE A 43 -10.66 10.42 1.53
C PHE A 43 -9.59 10.21 0.44
N GLY A 44 -8.84 9.09 0.50
CA GLY A 44 -7.98 8.64 -0.59
C GLY A 44 -6.50 9.01 -0.50
N GLN A 45 -5.99 9.32 0.70
CA GLN A 45 -4.57 9.63 0.88
C GLN A 45 -3.72 8.36 0.85
N LEU A 46 -2.58 8.40 0.16
CA LEU A 46 -1.62 7.31 0.12
C LEU A 46 -0.19 7.84 0.12
N ILE A 47 0.65 7.27 0.98
CA ILE A 47 2.09 7.21 0.78
C ILE A 47 2.44 5.74 0.58
N HIS A 48 3.12 5.40 -0.49
CA HIS A 48 3.58 4.03 -0.81
C HIS A 48 5.09 4.04 -1.05
N ILE A 49 5.79 3.07 -0.48
CA ILE A 49 7.26 3.00 -0.47
C ILE A 49 7.65 1.56 -0.83
N ASP A 50 8.27 1.39 -2.00
CA ASP A 50 8.75 0.09 -2.48
C ASP A 50 10.24 0.13 -2.81
N TRP A 51 10.99 -0.76 -2.14
CA TRP A 51 12.43 -0.91 -2.31
C TRP A 51 12.78 -1.77 -3.53
N ASN A 52 11.89 -2.67 -3.95
CA ASN A 52 12.14 -3.53 -5.10
C ASN A 52 12.20 -2.71 -6.40
N THR A 53 11.40 -1.65 -6.48
CA THR A 53 11.32 -0.75 -7.64
C THR A 53 12.06 0.58 -7.40
N GLY A 54 12.60 0.81 -6.20
CA GLY A 54 13.21 2.08 -5.81
C GLY A 54 12.25 3.28 -5.87
N MET A 55 10.93 3.05 -5.73
CA MET A 55 9.90 4.05 -5.98
C MET A 55 9.18 4.47 -4.69
N VAL A 56 8.90 5.77 -4.58
CA VAL A 56 8.00 6.34 -3.58
C VAL A 56 6.87 7.06 -4.30
N VAL A 57 5.63 6.80 -3.89
CA VAL A 57 4.45 7.48 -4.41
C VAL A 57 3.74 8.22 -3.28
N VAL A 58 3.42 9.48 -3.54
CA VAL A 58 2.50 10.27 -2.70
C VAL A 58 1.29 10.61 -3.55
N LYS A 59 0.11 10.26 -3.07
CA LYS A 59 -1.17 10.60 -3.69
C LYS A 59 -2.06 11.28 -2.67
N LEU A 60 -2.42 12.51 -2.98
CA LEU A 60 -3.41 13.28 -2.24
C LEU A 60 -4.71 13.29 -3.02
N SER A 61 -5.84 13.17 -2.32
CA SER A 61 -7.15 13.06 -2.97
C SER A 61 -8.25 13.58 -2.04
N THR A 62 -9.43 13.78 -2.60
CA THR A 62 -10.64 14.14 -1.88
C THR A 62 -11.78 13.26 -2.36
N TYR A 63 -11.76 11.98 -1.98
CA TYR A 63 -12.87 11.07 -2.32
C TYR A 63 -14.19 11.64 -1.79
N PRO A 64 -15.32 11.40 -2.49
CA PRO A 64 -16.63 11.83 -2.02
C PRO A 64 -17.04 11.11 -0.72
N ASP A 65 -16.56 9.87 -0.54
CA ASP A 65 -16.83 9.05 0.64
C ASP A 65 -15.61 8.99 1.57
N PHE A 66 -15.86 8.80 2.87
CA PHE A 66 -14.83 8.62 3.90
C PHE A 66 -13.84 7.51 3.55
N SER A 67 -14.35 6.38 3.05
CA SER A 67 -13.56 5.27 2.52
C SER A 67 -14.22 4.75 1.24
N ASN A 68 -13.40 4.31 0.28
CA ASN A 68 -13.89 3.71 -0.96
C ASN A 68 -12.92 2.59 -1.40
N MET A 69 -13.41 1.35 -1.36
CA MET A 69 -12.59 0.16 -1.63
C MET A 69 -12.18 0.07 -3.10
N ALA A 70 -13.12 0.30 -4.02
CA ALA A 70 -12.85 0.24 -5.45
C ALA A 70 -11.76 1.25 -5.86
N TYR A 71 -11.82 2.48 -5.32
CA TYR A 71 -10.81 3.50 -5.58
C TYR A 71 -9.46 3.16 -4.93
N SER A 72 -9.46 2.54 -3.75
CA SER A 72 -8.22 2.08 -3.10
C SER A 72 -7.52 1.00 -3.93
N VAL A 73 -8.27 0.00 -4.42
CA VAL A 73 -7.74 -1.05 -5.29
C VAL A 73 -7.25 -0.48 -6.62
N ALA A 74 -8.02 0.42 -7.24
CA ALA A 74 -7.62 1.09 -8.47
C ALA A 74 -6.34 1.91 -8.28
N THR A 75 -6.19 2.58 -7.14
CA THR A 75 -4.99 3.35 -6.79
C THR A 75 -3.75 2.46 -6.72
N LEU A 76 -3.82 1.33 -6.00
CA LEU A 76 -2.67 0.40 -5.92
C LEU A 76 -2.33 -0.22 -7.29
N LYS A 77 -3.34 -0.56 -8.10
CA LYS A 77 -3.10 -1.01 -9.49
C LYS A 77 -2.37 0.07 -10.32
N ALA A 78 -2.75 1.34 -10.17
CA ALA A 78 -2.06 2.43 -10.85
C ALA A 78 -0.61 2.60 -10.38
N VAL A 79 -0.35 2.49 -9.07
CA VAL A 79 1.02 2.50 -8.50
C VAL A 79 1.87 1.40 -9.13
N HIS A 80 1.36 0.16 -9.20
CA HIS A 80 2.11 -0.96 -9.80
C HIS A 80 2.32 -0.79 -11.31
N ALA A 81 1.34 -0.25 -12.03
CA ALA A 81 1.46 0.02 -13.46
C ALA A 81 2.54 1.09 -13.74
N ILE A 82 2.59 2.15 -12.92
CA ILE A 82 3.64 3.18 -13.02
C ILE A 82 5.01 2.56 -12.70
N ALA A 83 5.12 1.75 -11.64
CA ALA A 83 6.36 1.08 -11.29
C ALA A 83 6.90 0.21 -12.43
N ALA A 84 6.02 -0.57 -13.07
CA ALA A 84 6.37 -1.42 -14.20
C ALA A 84 6.79 -0.61 -15.43
N ALA A 85 6.24 0.59 -15.64
CA ALA A 85 6.60 1.47 -16.75
C ALA A 85 7.95 2.20 -16.53
N LEU A 86 8.43 2.26 -15.28
CA LEU A 86 9.71 2.88 -14.90
C LEU A 86 10.85 1.86 -14.74
N ALA A 87 10.57 0.57 -14.90
CA ALA A 87 11.50 -0.54 -14.74
C ALA A 87 12.47 -0.69 -15.92
#